data_AF-A0A7S0YIZ6-F1
#
_entry.id   AF-A0A7S0YIZ6-F1
#
_cell.length_a   1.000
_cell.length_b   1.000
_cell.length_c   1.000
_cell.angle_alpha   90.00
_cell.angle_beta   90.00
_cell.angle_gamma   90.00
#
_symmetry.space_group_name_H-M   'P 1'
#
loop_
_entity.id
_entity.type
_entity.pdbx_description
1 polymer ?
#
loop_
_entity_poly.entity_id
_entity_poly.type
_entity_poly.pdbx_seq_one_letter_code
_entity_poly.pdbx_strand_id
1 'polypeptide(L)'
;ASAATAFQFAEANQMARLCDLSEPLVDLILVLPAPPAADVVNYWNKILEVGGVANPASRYRIVVPENSNRLPPNTTLTAKLLSSPKSLRRIQSVVHGRLSYLVPGATVSDEEVDLAVQLGIPVLGPPPSVARTLSRKSAARLLFKSVNANVAPGAEIEPIHKIIQNQKKQQQLQLQLQLQQQQEKEREEEEEALRIKQQQQGREGDNNNNN
;
A
#
# COMPACT_ATOMS: atom_id res chain seq x y z
N ALA A 1 -6.28 1.00 28.77
CA ALA A 1 -6.80 1.88 27.69
C ALA A 1 -7.61 1.03 26.72
N SER A 2 -8.78 1.49 26.26
CA SER A 2 -9.53 0.75 25.23
C SER A 2 -8.74 0.76 23.92
N ALA A 3 -8.94 -0.24 23.04
CA ALA A 3 -8.27 -0.30 21.74
C ALA A 3 -8.51 0.96 20.88
N ALA A 4 -9.70 1.55 21.01
CA ALA A 4 -10.07 2.84 20.41
C ALA A 4 -9.15 3.98 20.87
N THR A 5 -8.89 4.07 22.17
CA THR A 5 -8.01 5.09 22.74
C THR A 5 -6.56 4.88 22.28
N ALA A 6 -6.08 3.63 22.21
CA ALA A 6 -4.73 3.33 21.71
C ALA A 6 -4.55 3.72 20.24
N PHE A 7 -5.58 3.51 19.41
CA PHE A 7 -5.56 3.90 17.99
C PHE A 7 -5.45 5.43 17.83
N GLN A 8 -6.25 6.19 18.58
CA GLN A 8 -6.17 7.66 18.57
C GLN A 8 -4.82 8.19 19.05
N PHE A 9 -4.21 7.55 20.07
CA PHE A 9 -2.86 7.91 20.53
C PHE A 9 -1.80 7.63 19.46
N ALA A 10 -1.90 6.51 18.74
CA ALA A 10 -0.99 6.22 17.63
C ALA A 10 -1.12 7.25 16.49
N GLU A 11 -2.35 7.68 16.17
CA GLU A 11 -2.59 8.75 15.20
C GLU A 11 -2.02 10.10 15.67
N ALA A 12 -2.07 10.37 16.98
CA ALA A 12 -1.51 11.59 17.58
C ALA A 12 0.03 11.58 17.74
N ASN A 13 0.69 10.44 17.58
CA ASN A 13 2.15 10.31 17.74
C ASN A 13 2.99 10.95 16.62
N GLN A 14 2.36 11.69 15.69
CA GLN A 14 3.06 12.39 14.60
C GLN A 14 3.47 13.83 14.96
N MET A 15 3.24 14.31 16.20
CA MET A 15 3.63 15.66 16.61
C MET A 15 5.14 15.94 16.47
N ALA A 16 5.99 14.91 16.52
CA ALA A 16 7.43 15.05 16.28
C ALA A 16 7.77 15.62 14.90
N ARG A 17 6.84 15.57 13.93
CA ARG A 17 6.98 16.20 12.61
C ARG A 17 7.07 17.72 12.67
N LEU A 18 6.65 18.34 13.78
CA LEU A 18 6.87 19.77 13.97
C LEU A 18 8.36 20.15 13.88
N CYS A 19 9.28 19.24 14.18
CA CYS A 19 10.71 19.46 14.02
C CYS A 19 11.15 19.69 12.55
N ASP A 20 10.33 19.29 11.57
CA ASP A 20 10.59 19.56 10.14
C ASP A 20 10.53 21.09 9.85
N LEU A 21 9.96 21.90 10.74
CA LEU A 21 9.99 23.37 10.68
C LEU A 21 11.39 23.98 10.89
N SER A 22 12.37 23.17 11.29
CA SER A 22 13.78 23.57 11.29
C SER A 22 14.23 24.03 9.91
N GLU A 23 13.66 23.48 8.83
CA GLU A 23 13.83 23.98 7.46
C GLU A 23 12.99 25.25 7.26
N PRO A 24 13.59 26.43 6.96
CA PRO A 24 12.88 27.69 6.80
C PRO A 24 11.82 27.73 5.70
N LEU A 25 11.94 26.89 4.67
CA LEU A 25 11.02 26.87 3.53
C LEU A 25 9.78 25.97 3.74
N VAL A 26 9.72 25.24 4.86
CA VAL A 26 8.65 24.29 5.14
C VAL A 26 7.59 24.92 6.05
N ASP A 27 6.32 24.84 5.63
CA ASP A 27 5.18 25.05 6.52
C ASP A 27 4.47 23.71 6.73
N LEU A 28 3.86 23.52 7.89
CA LEU A 28 3.28 22.23 8.27
C LEU A 28 1.78 22.31 8.54
N ILE A 29 0.99 21.44 7.93
CA ILE A 29 -0.41 21.20 8.32
C ILE A 29 -0.47 19.85 9.02
N LEU A 30 -0.72 19.85 10.31
CA LEU A 30 -0.83 18.64 11.13
C LEU A 30 -2.30 18.30 11.31
N VAL A 31 -2.73 17.16 10.79
CA VAL A 31 -4.08 16.65 11.02
C VAL A 31 -4.04 15.78 12.27
N LEU A 32 -4.93 16.03 13.24
CA LEU A 32 -5.01 15.28 14.50
C LEU A 32 -6.44 14.80 14.76
N PRO A 33 -6.61 13.64 15.43
CA PRO A 33 -7.94 13.10 15.74
C PRO A 33 -8.70 13.95 16.78
N ALA A 34 -7.98 14.67 17.63
CA ALA A 34 -8.51 15.54 18.68
C ALA A 34 -7.55 16.73 18.90
N PRO A 35 -8.04 17.87 19.43
CA PRO A 35 -7.17 18.99 19.75
C PRO A 35 -6.21 18.63 20.88
N PRO A 36 -4.91 18.92 20.75
CA PRO A 36 -3.96 18.73 21.85
C PRO A 36 -4.24 19.72 22.98
N ALA A 37 -3.87 19.33 24.21
CA ALA A 37 -3.94 20.24 25.36
C ALA A 37 -3.03 21.45 25.15
N ALA A 38 -3.43 22.61 25.70
CA ALA A 38 -2.67 23.85 25.54
C ALA A 38 -1.21 23.71 26.03
N ASP A 39 -0.98 22.98 27.12
CA ASP A 39 0.37 22.73 27.65
C ASP A 39 1.24 21.93 26.69
N VAL A 40 0.66 21.00 25.93
CA VAL A 40 1.36 20.22 24.89
C VAL A 40 1.76 21.14 23.73
N VAL A 41 0.85 22.03 23.31
CA VAL A 41 1.15 23.03 22.27
C VAL A 41 2.25 23.97 22.72
N ASN A 42 2.18 24.46 23.96
CA ASN A 42 3.18 25.35 24.56
C ASN A 42 4.55 24.67 24.68
N TYR A 43 4.57 23.40 25.09
CA TYR A 43 5.78 22.59 25.15
C TYR A 43 6.45 22.46 23.78
N TRP A 44 5.69 22.11 22.74
CA TRP A 44 6.24 22.00 21.38
C TRP A 44 6.70 23.34 20.83
N ASN A 45 5.95 24.43 21.03
CA ASN A 45 6.39 25.77 20.66
C ASN A 45 7.73 26.11 21.32
N LYS A 46 7.90 25.78 22.60
CA LYS A 46 9.16 26.05 23.31
C LYS A 46 10.33 25.24 22.77
N ILE A 47 10.10 23.97 22.44
CA ILE A 47 11.12 23.12 21.80
C ILE A 47 11.57 23.70 20.47
N LEU A 48 10.61 24.14 19.64
CA LEU A 48 10.91 24.70 18.32
C LEU A 48 11.67 26.03 18.42
N GLU A 49 11.28 26.90 19.36
CA GLU A 49 12.02 28.14 19.64
C GLU A 49 13.47 27.86 20.05
N VAL A 50 13.68 26.89 20.96
CA VAL A 50 15.03 26.47 21.39
C VAL A 50 15.80 25.87 20.22
N GLY A 51 15.12 25.17 19.31
CA GLY A 51 15.66 24.65 18.05
C GLY A 51 15.93 25.69 16.97
N GLY A 52 15.71 26.98 17.24
CA GLY A 52 16.00 28.08 16.29
C GLY A 52 14.86 28.43 15.33
N VAL A 53 13.67 27.86 15.50
CA VAL A 53 12.50 28.20 14.69
C VAL A 53 11.89 29.50 15.20
N ALA A 54 12.06 30.59 14.44
CA ALA A 54 11.42 31.86 14.74
C ALA A 54 9.89 31.77 14.52
N ASN A 55 9.12 32.21 15.52
CA ASN A 55 7.66 32.23 15.50
C ASN A 55 7.01 30.90 15.02
N PRO A 56 7.15 29.79 15.77
CA PRO A 56 6.65 28.48 15.33
C PRO A 56 5.14 28.48 15.04
N ALA A 57 4.35 29.18 15.86
CA ALA A 57 2.90 29.19 15.79
C ALA A 57 2.34 29.75 14.46
N SER A 58 3.09 30.57 13.72
CA SER A 58 2.68 31.03 12.38
C SER A 58 2.99 30.04 11.26
N ARG A 59 3.91 29.10 11.51
CA ARG A 59 4.47 28.18 10.49
C ARG A 59 3.82 26.80 10.48
N TYR A 60 3.03 26.46 11.48
CA TYR A 60 2.19 25.27 11.44
C TYR A 60 0.72 25.55 11.73
N ARG A 61 -0.13 24.64 11.27
CA ARG A 61 -1.58 24.66 11.52
C ARG A 61 -2.02 23.28 11.96
N ILE A 62 -2.69 23.20 13.10
CA ILE A 62 -3.36 21.97 13.54
C ILE A 62 -4.79 21.98 13.01
N VAL A 63 -5.17 20.91 12.31
CA VAL A 63 -6.52 20.69 11.78
C VAL A 63 -7.10 19.45 12.45
N VAL A 64 -8.27 19.60 13.06
CA VAL A 64 -9.02 18.49 13.64
C VAL A 64 -10.30 18.32 12.82
N PRO A 65 -10.53 17.15 12.19
CA PRO A 65 -11.75 16.91 11.41
C PRO A 65 -13.02 17.11 12.25
N GLU A 66 -14.00 17.85 11.73
CA GLU A 66 -15.20 18.18 12.51
C GLU A 66 -16.07 16.96 12.86
N ASN A 67 -15.96 15.88 12.07
CA ASN A 67 -16.70 14.64 12.31
C ASN A 67 -15.89 13.59 13.08
N SER A 68 -14.70 13.92 13.60
CA SER A 68 -13.85 12.97 14.35
C SER A 68 -14.54 12.31 15.53
N ASN A 69 -15.44 13.02 16.22
CA ASN A 69 -16.18 12.51 17.39
C ASN A 69 -17.51 11.82 17.01
N ARG A 70 -17.97 11.96 15.76
CA ARG A 70 -19.24 11.38 15.29
C ARG A 70 -19.04 10.03 14.61
N LEU A 71 -17.86 9.81 14.06
CA LEU A 71 -17.52 8.57 13.37
C LEU A 71 -17.07 7.49 14.35
N PRO A 72 -17.18 6.21 13.97
CA PRO A 72 -16.70 5.11 14.77
C PRO A 72 -15.23 5.30 15.20
N PRO A 73 -14.86 4.85 16.41
CA PRO A 73 -13.51 5.06 16.93
C PRO A 73 -12.43 4.33 16.12
N ASN A 74 -12.80 3.24 15.43
CA ASN A 74 -11.94 2.44 14.56
C ASN A 74 -11.84 3.00 13.13
N THR A 75 -12.45 4.15 12.83
CA THR A 75 -12.26 4.85 11.56
C THR A 75 -10.91 5.57 11.56
N THR A 76 -10.17 5.47 10.46
CA THR A 76 -8.88 6.14 10.27
C THR A 76 -9.04 7.67 10.29
N LEU A 77 -7.96 8.37 10.62
CA LEU A 77 -7.91 9.83 10.57
C LEU A 77 -8.17 10.37 9.16
N THR A 78 -7.67 9.67 8.13
CA THR A 78 -7.86 10.02 6.73
C THR A 78 -9.34 9.92 6.34
N ALA A 79 -10.02 8.83 6.68
CA ALA A 79 -11.46 8.69 6.44
C ALA A 79 -12.30 9.70 7.25
N LYS A 80 -11.89 10.02 8.49
CA LYS A 80 -12.50 11.10 9.28
C LYS A 80 -12.36 12.45 8.59
N LEU A 81 -11.21 12.74 7.98
CA LEU A 81 -10.95 13.97 7.24
C LEU A 81 -11.73 14.04 5.92
N LEU A 82 -11.75 12.96 5.13
CA LEU A 82 -12.54 12.86 3.89
C LEU A 82 -14.04 13.07 4.16
N SER A 83 -14.51 12.60 5.31
CA SER A 83 -15.88 12.80 5.78
C SER A 83 -16.13 14.18 6.41
N SER A 84 -15.14 15.08 6.43
CA SER A 84 -15.16 16.37 7.14
C SER A 84 -14.92 17.54 6.17
N PRO A 85 -15.96 17.98 5.42
CA PRO A 85 -15.83 18.96 4.35
C PRO A 85 -15.32 20.34 4.79
N LYS A 86 -15.58 20.79 6.02
CA LYS A 86 -15.07 22.08 6.52
C LYS A 86 -13.57 22.04 6.73
N SER A 87 -13.08 20.98 7.38
CA SER A 87 -11.65 20.76 7.60
C SER A 87 -10.92 20.57 6.29
N LEU A 88 -11.51 19.80 5.36
CA LEU A 88 -10.93 19.59 4.05
C LEU A 88 -10.81 20.90 3.24
N ARG A 89 -11.87 21.73 3.20
CA ARG A 89 -11.82 23.06 2.55
C ARG A 89 -10.76 23.97 3.15
N ARG A 90 -10.58 23.92 4.48
CA ARG A 90 -9.54 24.68 5.18
C ARG A 90 -8.13 24.23 4.79
N ILE A 91 -7.92 22.93 4.59
CA ILE A 91 -6.63 22.43 4.09
C ILE A 91 -6.46 22.87 2.64
N GLN A 92 -7.49 22.65 1.80
CA GLN A 92 -7.48 22.99 0.38
C GLN A 92 -7.14 24.47 0.14
N SER A 93 -7.69 25.40 0.92
CA SER A 93 -7.40 26.82 0.79
C SER A 93 -5.95 27.18 1.14
N VAL A 94 -5.28 26.42 2.01
CA VAL A 94 -3.89 26.65 2.38
C VAL A 94 -2.93 26.02 1.37
N VAL A 95 -3.26 24.85 0.82
CA VAL A 95 -2.40 24.17 -0.16
C VAL A 95 -2.54 24.73 -1.58
N HIS A 96 -3.65 25.41 -1.89
CA HIS A 96 -3.88 25.96 -3.22
C HIS A 96 -2.79 26.95 -3.64
N GLY A 97 -2.16 26.71 -4.79
CA GLY A 97 -1.07 27.55 -5.30
C GLY A 97 0.28 27.38 -4.57
N ARG A 98 0.40 26.40 -3.66
CA ARG A 98 1.65 26.11 -2.93
C ARG A 98 2.16 24.72 -3.26
N LEU A 99 3.48 24.57 -3.41
CA LEU A 99 4.11 23.25 -3.50
C LEU A 99 3.88 22.49 -2.19
N SER A 100 3.09 21.43 -2.26
CA SER A 100 2.58 20.71 -1.09
C SER A 100 2.64 19.21 -1.37
N TYR A 101 2.80 18.39 -0.33
CA TYR A 101 2.74 16.93 -0.42
C TYR A 101 2.13 16.35 0.85
N LEU A 102 1.48 15.20 0.72
CA LEU A 102 0.89 14.46 1.83
C LEU A 102 1.91 13.51 2.45
N VAL A 103 2.09 13.56 3.77
CA VAL A 103 2.92 12.61 4.53
C VAL A 103 2.01 11.67 5.32
N PRO A 104 1.94 10.38 4.97
CA PRO A 104 1.19 9.38 5.74
C PRO A 104 1.81 9.11 7.10
N GLY A 105 0.99 8.82 8.11
CA GLY A 105 1.46 8.52 9.47
C GLY A 105 2.03 7.11 9.67
N ALA A 106 1.52 6.11 8.97
CA ALA A 106 1.95 4.71 9.12
C ALA A 106 2.30 4.07 7.78
N THR A 107 1.30 3.83 6.94
CA THR A 107 1.43 3.22 5.62
C THR A 107 0.50 3.93 4.65
N VAL A 108 0.92 4.13 3.41
CA VAL A 108 0.03 4.62 2.34
C VAL A 108 -1.08 3.59 2.11
N SER A 109 -2.33 3.99 2.29
CA SER A 109 -3.51 3.22 1.90
C SER A 109 -4.25 3.94 0.76
N ASP A 110 -5.34 3.33 0.31
CA ASP A 110 -6.15 3.90 -0.77
C ASP A 110 -6.81 5.22 -0.31
N GLU A 111 -7.10 5.37 0.99
CA GLU A 111 -7.67 6.60 1.55
C GLU A 111 -6.73 7.81 1.46
N GLU A 112 -5.42 7.61 1.67
CA GLU A 112 -4.42 8.69 1.51
C GLU A 112 -4.28 9.11 0.05
N VAL A 113 -4.43 8.16 -0.87
CA VAL A 113 -4.45 8.45 -2.31
C VAL A 113 -5.68 9.25 -2.68
N ASP A 114 -6.87 8.85 -2.20
CA ASP A 114 -8.11 9.60 -2.44
C ASP A 114 -8.03 11.03 -1.90
N LEU A 115 -7.47 11.21 -0.69
CA LEU A 115 -7.25 12.54 -0.10
C LEU A 115 -6.29 13.38 -0.95
N ALA A 116 -5.19 12.79 -1.41
CA ALA A 116 -4.22 13.46 -2.26
C ALA A 116 -4.80 13.88 -3.60
N VAL A 117 -5.60 13.02 -4.24
CA VAL A 117 -6.35 13.34 -5.47
C VAL A 117 -7.30 14.50 -5.22
N GLN A 118 -8.04 14.47 -4.10
CA GLN A 118 -9.00 15.52 -3.77
C GLN A 118 -8.34 16.88 -3.48
N LEU A 119 -7.15 16.88 -2.87
CA LEU A 119 -6.36 18.08 -2.59
C LEU A 119 -5.50 18.54 -3.79
N GLY A 120 -5.30 17.67 -4.78
CA GLY A 120 -4.43 17.94 -5.92
C GLY A 120 -2.93 17.96 -5.57
N ILE A 121 -2.50 17.13 -4.61
CA ILE A 121 -1.11 17.09 -4.12
C ILE A 121 -0.54 15.65 -4.20
N PRO A 122 0.77 15.46 -4.40
CA PRO A 122 1.38 14.13 -4.37
C PRO A 122 1.43 13.53 -2.94
N VAL A 123 1.44 12.20 -2.87
CA VAL A 123 1.68 11.45 -1.62
C VAL A 123 3.17 11.09 -1.52
N LEU A 124 3.79 11.36 -0.38
CA LEU A 124 5.13 10.91 -0.06
C LEU A 124 5.10 9.46 0.45
N GLY A 125 5.26 8.51 -0.46
CA GLY A 125 5.38 7.11 -0.10
C GLY A 125 5.23 6.16 -1.29
N PRO A 126 5.37 4.85 -1.06
CA PRO A 126 5.16 3.85 -2.10
C PRO A 126 3.67 3.73 -2.46
N PRO A 127 3.33 3.14 -3.63
CA PRO A 127 1.95 2.82 -3.96
C PRO A 127 1.27 1.94 -2.90
N PRO A 128 -0.06 2.04 -2.69
CA PRO A 128 -0.78 1.25 -1.68
C PRO A 128 -0.57 -0.27 -1.79
N SER A 129 -0.47 -0.79 -3.02
CA SER A 129 -0.21 -2.21 -3.29
C SER A 129 1.13 -2.69 -2.72
N VAL A 130 2.18 -1.86 -2.86
CA VAL A 130 3.52 -2.13 -2.33
C VAL A 130 3.52 -1.98 -0.82
N ALA A 131 2.94 -0.88 -0.30
CA ALA A 131 2.84 -0.63 1.14
C ALA A 131 2.13 -1.78 1.86
N ARG A 132 0.97 -2.22 1.38
CA ARG A 132 0.17 -3.33 1.95
C ARG A 132 0.91 -4.66 1.93
N THR A 133 1.80 -4.85 0.97
CA THR A 133 2.59 -6.09 0.85
C THR A 133 3.80 -6.06 1.76
N LEU A 134 4.64 -5.04 1.66
CA LEU A 134 5.94 -4.99 2.33
C LEU A 134 5.90 -4.49 3.77
N SER A 135 4.82 -3.82 4.20
CA SER A 135 4.69 -3.37 5.61
C SER A 135 4.36 -4.52 6.58
N ARG A 136 4.22 -5.75 6.08
CA ARG A 136 3.99 -6.94 6.91
C ARG A 136 5.31 -7.54 7.37
N LYS A 137 5.39 -7.90 8.67
CA LYS A 137 6.57 -8.57 9.24
C LYS A 137 6.92 -9.88 8.52
N SER A 138 5.92 -10.66 8.09
CA SER A 138 6.18 -11.89 7.33
C SER A 138 6.72 -11.61 5.93
N ALA A 139 6.23 -10.56 5.26
CA ALA A 139 6.77 -10.13 3.97
C ALA A 139 8.23 -9.67 4.08
N ALA A 140 8.60 -8.95 5.15
CA ALA A 140 9.99 -8.57 5.40
C ALA A 140 10.92 -9.79 5.55
N ARG A 141 10.46 -10.85 6.24
CA ARG A 141 11.20 -12.12 6.36
C ARG A 141 11.38 -12.80 5.00
N LEU A 142 10.36 -12.81 4.14
CA LEU A 142 10.47 -13.35 2.79
C LEU A 142 11.44 -12.54 1.92
N LEU A 143 11.39 -11.21 2.01
CA LEU A 143 12.29 -10.31 1.30
C LEU A 143 13.76 -10.52 1.71
N PHE A 144 14.04 -10.65 3.00
CA PHE A 144 15.41 -10.91 3.46
C PHE A 144 15.93 -12.28 3.02
N LYS A 145 15.06 -13.30 3.01
CA LYS A 145 15.41 -14.61 2.45
C LYS A 145 15.72 -14.53 0.95
N SER A 146 14.97 -13.75 0.17
CA SER A 146 15.20 -13.64 -1.28
C SER A 146 16.53 -12.98 -1.63
N VAL A 147 17.09 -12.16 -0.73
CA VAL A 147 18.41 -11.52 -0.92
C VAL A 147 19.52 -12.24 -0.16
N ASN A 148 19.27 -13.45 0.35
CA ASN A 148 20.21 -14.23 1.17
C ASN A 148 20.77 -13.45 2.39
N ALA A 149 19.98 -12.52 2.94
CA ALA A 149 20.34 -11.85 4.19
C ALA A 149 20.11 -12.78 5.38
N ASN A 150 20.94 -12.64 6.42
CA ASN A 150 20.75 -13.38 7.66
C ASN A 150 19.43 -12.98 8.32
N VAL A 151 18.55 -13.96 8.55
CA VAL A 151 17.28 -13.76 9.26
C VAL A 151 17.27 -14.65 10.49
N ALA A 152 16.90 -14.09 11.64
CA ALA A 152 16.72 -14.86 12.86
C ALA A 152 15.73 -16.03 12.65
N PRO A 153 15.95 -17.20 13.28
CA PRO A 153 15.03 -18.32 13.17
C PRO A 153 13.61 -17.91 13.59
N GLY A 154 12.61 -18.42 12.88
CA GLY A 154 11.21 -18.09 13.13
C GLY A 154 10.29 -18.69 12.07
N ALA A 155 9.02 -18.80 12.41
CA ALA A 155 7.99 -19.39 11.56
C ALA A 155 6.86 -18.39 11.27
N GLU A 156 6.21 -18.55 10.12
CA GLU A 156 4.93 -17.91 9.83
C GLU A 156 3.81 -18.91 10.15
N ILE A 157 2.79 -18.46 10.86
CA ILE A 157 1.65 -19.29 11.25
C ILE A 157 0.48 -18.89 10.36
N GLU A 158 0.00 -19.83 9.56
CA GLU A 158 -1.22 -19.66 8.77
C GLU A 158 -2.39 -20.39 9.45
N PRO A 159 -3.61 -19.79 9.46
CA PRO A 159 -4.80 -20.50 9.88
C PRO A 159 -5.03 -21.77 9.05
N ILE A 160 -5.42 -22.88 9.70
CA ILE A 160 -5.63 -24.19 9.06
C ILE A 160 -6.55 -24.09 7.83
N HIS A 161 -7.62 -23.30 7.91
CA HIS A 161 -8.55 -23.12 6.79
C HIS A 161 -7.89 -22.51 5.55
N LYS A 162 -6.92 -21.58 5.71
CA LYS A 162 -6.17 -21.01 4.59
C LYS A 162 -5.23 -22.03 3.97
N ILE A 163 -4.59 -22.86 4.79
CA ILE A 163 -3.71 -23.93 4.33
C ILE A 163 -4.50 -24.89 3.43
N ILE A 164 -5.67 -25.33 3.88
CA ILE A 164 -6.55 -26.24 3.11
C ILE A 164 -6.98 -25.59 1.78
N GLN A 165 -7.37 -24.31 1.80
CA GLN A 165 -7.76 -23.58 0.59
C GLN A 165 -6.59 -23.44 -0.40
N ASN A 166 -5.41 -23.09 0.10
CA ASN A 166 -4.20 -22.95 -0.71
C ASN A 166 -3.78 -24.28 -1.35
N GLN A 167 -3.85 -25.39 -0.59
CA GLN A 167 -3.59 -26.73 -1.11
C GLN A 167 -4.55 -27.13 -2.22
N LYS A 168 -5.86 -26.91 -2.03
CA LYS A 168 -6.87 -27.17 -3.07
C LYS A 168 -6.59 -26.35 -4.34
N LYS A 169 -6.25 -25.07 -4.19
CA LYS A 169 -5.92 -24.19 -5.32
C LYS A 169 -4.66 -24.67 -6.05
N GLN A 170 -3.63 -25.10 -5.33
CA GLN A 170 -2.41 -25.66 -5.94
C GLN A 170 -2.67 -26.96 -6.69
N GLN A 171 -3.47 -27.87 -6.13
CA GLN A 171 -3.87 -29.11 -6.80
C GLN A 171 -4.64 -28.85 -8.10
N GLN A 172 -5.57 -27.89 -8.08
CA GLN A 172 -6.30 -27.48 -9.28
C GLN A 172 -5.38 -26.89 -10.35
N LEU A 173 -4.41 -26.05 -9.95
CA LEU A 173 -3.45 -25.46 -10.87
C LEU A 173 -2.55 -26.54 -11.50
N GLN A 174 -2.09 -27.51 -10.70
CA GLN A 174 -1.31 -28.64 -11.21
C GLN A 174 -2.11 -29.49 -12.20
N LEU A 175 -3.37 -29.76 -11.90
CA LEU A 175 -4.25 -30.50 -12.80
C LEU A 175 -4.48 -29.75 -14.12
N GLN A 176 -4.71 -28.43 -14.06
CA GLN A 176 -4.83 -27.61 -15.27
C GLN A 176 -3.55 -27.64 -16.12
N LEU A 177 -2.38 -27.56 -15.48
CA LEU A 177 -1.11 -27.62 -16.18
C LEU A 177 -0.89 -28.97 -16.87
N GLN A 178 -1.26 -30.08 -16.20
CA GLN A 178 -1.18 -31.42 -16.76
C GLN A 178 -2.10 -31.60 -17.96
N LEU A 179 -3.36 -31.12 -17.86
CA LEU A 179 -4.31 -31.16 -18.97
C LEU A 179 -3.81 -30.34 -20.16
N GLN A 180 -3.24 -29.16 -19.92
CA GLN A 180 -2.66 -28.34 -20.98
C GLN A 180 -1.50 -29.07 -21.69
N GLN A 181 -0.61 -29.71 -20.93
CA GLN A 181 0.50 -30.49 -21.49
C GLN A 181 0.02 -31.70 -22.29
N GLN A 182 -1.06 -32.37 -21.85
CA GLN A 182 -1.66 -33.48 -22.61
C GLN A 182 -2.23 -32.98 -23.94
N GLN A 183 -2.98 -31.88 -23.94
CA GLN A 183 -3.53 -31.27 -25.15
C GLN A 183 -2.45 -30.75 -26.10
N GLU A 184 -1.31 -30.33 -25.59
CA GLU A 184 -0.15 -29.94 -26.42
C GLU A 184 0.49 -31.18 -27.07
N LYS A 185 0.68 -32.27 -26.32
CA LYS A 185 1.20 -33.54 -26.87
C LYS A 185 0.28 -34.17 -27.91
N GLU A 186 -1.02 -34.23 -27.64
CA GLU A 186 -2.00 -34.75 -28.60
C GLU A 186 -1.98 -33.95 -29.91
N ARG A 187 -1.85 -32.61 -29.82
CA ARG A 187 -1.70 -31.76 -31.01
C ARG A 187 -0.41 -32.03 -31.78
N GLU A 188 0.71 -32.23 -31.09
CA GLU A 188 1.99 -32.57 -31.72
C GLU A 188 1.93 -33.95 -32.41
N GLU A 189 1.33 -34.96 -31.77
CA GLU A 189 1.12 -36.29 -32.34
C GLU A 189 0.21 -36.27 -33.57
N GLU A 190 -0.87 -35.48 -33.54
CA GLU A 190 -1.75 -35.27 -34.70
C GLU A 190 -1.03 -34.60 -35.88
N GLU A 191 -0.21 -33.58 -35.62
CA GLU A 191 0.59 -32.91 -36.64
C GLU A 191 1.65 -33.86 -37.25
N GLU A 192 2.32 -34.67 -36.43
CA GLU A 192 3.28 -35.67 -36.90
C GLU A 192 2.61 -36.76 -37.74
N ALA A 193 1.45 -37.25 -37.31
CA ALA A 193 0.65 -38.21 -38.07
C ALA A 193 0.20 -37.65 -39.42
N LEU A 194 -0.15 -36.36 -39.48
CA LEU A 194 -0.49 -35.67 -40.73
C LEU A 194 0.72 -35.57 -41.67
N ARG A 195 1.91 -35.24 -41.14
CA ARG A 195 3.16 -35.21 -41.91
C ARG A 195 3.53 -36.57 -42.49
N ILE A 196 3.42 -37.64 -41.70
CA ILE A 196 3.70 -39.01 -42.15
C ILE A 196 2.73 -39.43 -43.26
N LYS A 197 1.43 -39.12 -43.13
CA LYS A 197 0.44 -39.39 -44.19
C LYS A 197 0.76 -38.66 -45.50
N GLN A 198 1.16 -37.39 -45.42
CA GLN A 198 1.57 -36.62 -46.61
C GLN A 198 2.81 -37.18 -47.29
N GLN A 199 3.80 -37.68 -46.53
CA GLN A 199 4.99 -38.33 -47.08
C GLN A 199 4.70 -39.69 -47.72
N GLN A 200 3.74 -40.47 -47.21
CA GLN A 200 3.35 -41.75 -47.78
C GLN A 200 2.56 -41.57 -49.09
N GLN A 201 1.67 -40.58 -49.18
CA GLN A 201 0.93 -40.26 -50.41
C GLN A 201 1.84 -39.77 -51.55
N GLY A 202 2.98 -39.12 -51.23
CA GLY A 202 4.00 -38.75 -52.22
C GLY A 202 4.77 -39.94 -52.81
N ARG A 203 4.85 -41.10 -52.12
CA ARG A 203 5.56 -42.30 -52.60
C ARG A 203 4.69 -43.23 -53.46
N GLU A 204 3.37 -43.17 -53.32
CA GLU A 204 2.45 -43.94 -54.17
C GLU A 204 2.20 -43.28 -55.54
N GLY A 205 2.45 -41.96 -55.66
CA GLY A 205 2.37 -41.23 -56.94
C GLY A 205 3.51 -41.56 -57.93
N ASP A 206 4.69 -41.94 -57.44
CA ASP A 206 5.86 -42.23 -58.29
C ASP A 206 5.87 -43.68 -58.83
N ASN A 207 5.10 -44.61 -58.23
CA ASN A 207 5.03 -46.01 -58.69
C ASN A 207 3.98 -46.26 -59.78
N ASN A 208 3.12 -45.29 -60.10
CA ASN A 208 2.09 -45.43 -61.14
C ASN A 208 2.50 -44.83 -62.50
N ASN A 209 3.76 -44.40 -62.66
CA ASN A 209 4.27 -43.82 -63.92
C ASN A 209 5.30 -44.71 -64.64
N ASN A 210 5.42 -45.99 -64.24
CA ASN A 210 6.33 -46.97 -64.84
C ASN A 210 5.60 -48.27 -65.25
N ASN A 211 4.47 -48.14 -65.96
CA ASN A 211 3.90 -49.24 -66.75
C ASN A 211 3.25 -48.70 -68.03
#